data_AF-B2IYS1-F1
#
_entry.id   AF-B2IYS1-F1
#
_cell.length_a   1.000
_cell.length_b   1.000
_cell.length_c   1.000
_cell.angle_alpha   90.00
_cell.angle_beta   90.00
_cell.angle_gamma   90.00
#
_symmetry.space_group_name_H-M   'P 1'
#
loop_
_entity.id
_entity.type
_entity.pdbx_description
1 polymer ?
#
loop_
_entity_poly.entity_id
_entity_poly.type
_entity_poly.pdbx_seq_one_letter_code
_entity_poly.pdbx_strand_id
1 'polypeptide(L)'
;MTEKRLLLKSIGLRYIVPLAIASLTIFSLPIQAQVIQPKLPDNGAPIGRRRGGTSRNDCPAVNIPVTALVPGKEASGDSQDSASFLASTISEHPTFWVYTPELPNNARSGEFILQNEVGEDIYQKSLTLPQTASFIAISLPSSPKYSLQIGKKYHWYFKIYCGKPEPETGYFYVDAWIERIALTNDLDLKLKMQKSLKYITYFEQNIWYNALTNLGEQIRSNSQNNNFKTDWVNFLKSIDLQDISQEPVVIIDKL
;
A
#
# COMPACT_ATOMS: atom_id res chain seq x y z
N MET A 1 13.83 -89.25 -56.20
CA MET A 1 14.03 -87.80 -56.44
C MET A 1 12.93 -87.08 -55.67
N THR A 2 12.98 -87.09 -54.34
CA THR A 2 13.70 -86.15 -53.47
C THR A 2 13.16 -84.73 -53.60
N GLU A 3 12.24 -84.35 -52.71
CA GLU A 3 12.21 -83.00 -52.14
C GLU A 3 11.48 -83.03 -50.79
N LYS A 4 12.25 -82.98 -49.70
CA LYS A 4 11.75 -82.67 -48.36
C LYS A 4 11.62 -81.15 -48.25
N ARG A 5 10.39 -80.64 -48.18
CA ARG A 5 10.12 -79.22 -47.88
C ARG A 5 10.39 -78.95 -46.40
N LEU A 6 11.40 -78.12 -46.13
CA LEU A 6 11.74 -77.60 -44.81
C LEU A 6 10.85 -76.37 -44.52
N LEU A 7 10.01 -76.43 -43.49
CA LEU A 7 9.21 -75.31 -43.01
C LEU A 7 10.05 -74.48 -42.02
N LEU A 8 10.50 -73.30 -42.43
CA LEU A 8 11.10 -72.28 -41.56
C LEU A 8 9.98 -71.54 -40.80
N LYS A 9 9.90 -71.76 -39.48
CA LYS A 9 9.05 -70.97 -38.57
C LYS A 9 9.73 -69.64 -38.28
N SER A 10 9.12 -68.53 -38.66
CA SER A 10 9.54 -67.18 -38.28
C SER A 10 9.17 -66.91 -36.82
N ILE A 11 10.18 -66.73 -35.97
CA ILE A 11 10.01 -66.27 -34.58
C ILE A 11 10.03 -64.74 -34.61
N GLY A 12 8.87 -64.12 -34.47
CA GLY A 12 8.74 -62.66 -34.35
C GLY A 12 9.09 -62.22 -32.93
N LEU A 13 10.21 -61.51 -32.77
CA LEU A 13 10.64 -60.92 -31.51
C LEU A 13 9.85 -59.60 -31.29
N ARG A 14 8.88 -59.61 -30.37
CA ARG A 14 8.12 -58.40 -29.98
C ARG A 14 8.90 -57.62 -28.93
N TYR A 15 9.49 -56.49 -29.31
CA TYR A 15 10.03 -55.52 -28.37
C TYR A 15 8.90 -54.69 -27.76
N ILE A 16 8.69 -54.82 -26.45
CA ILE A 16 7.80 -53.94 -25.68
C ILE A 16 8.67 -52.79 -25.16
N VAL A 17 8.49 -51.58 -25.70
CA VAL A 17 9.11 -50.37 -25.17
C VAL A 17 8.24 -49.88 -24.00
N PRO A 18 8.75 -49.79 -22.77
CA PRO A 18 7.98 -49.27 -21.65
C PRO A 18 7.84 -47.74 -21.82
N LEU A 19 6.60 -47.27 -21.98
CA LEU A 19 6.27 -45.85 -22.00
C LEU A 19 6.36 -45.32 -20.57
N ALA A 20 7.46 -44.67 -20.22
CA ALA A 20 7.59 -43.98 -18.94
C ALA A 20 6.66 -42.76 -18.93
N ILE A 21 5.55 -42.83 -18.19
CA ILE A 21 4.67 -41.69 -17.93
C ILE A 21 5.41 -40.80 -16.93
N ALA A 22 6.08 -39.76 -17.42
CA ALA A 22 6.65 -38.73 -16.58
C ALA A 22 5.50 -37.93 -15.94
N SER A 23 5.30 -38.09 -14.64
CA SER A 23 4.35 -37.30 -13.85
C SER A 23 4.78 -35.83 -13.90
N LEU A 24 4.08 -35.04 -14.72
CA LEU A 24 4.20 -33.58 -14.74
C LEU A 24 3.64 -33.04 -13.43
N THR A 25 4.50 -32.85 -12.44
CA THR A 25 4.19 -32.02 -11.29
C THR A 25 4.05 -30.58 -11.77
N ILE A 26 2.82 -30.07 -11.78
CA ILE A 26 2.54 -28.66 -12.03
C ILE A 26 3.13 -27.89 -10.85
N PHE A 27 4.38 -27.43 -10.97
CA PHE A 27 4.94 -26.43 -10.09
C PHE A 27 4.19 -25.13 -10.34
N SER A 28 3.19 -24.85 -9.52
CA SER A 28 2.58 -23.53 -9.42
C SER A 28 3.65 -22.58 -8.91
N LEU A 29 4.31 -21.87 -9.83
CA LEU A 29 5.17 -20.75 -9.48
C LEU A 29 4.35 -19.77 -8.65
N PRO A 30 4.85 -19.28 -7.50
CA PRO A 30 4.19 -18.21 -6.79
C PRO A 30 4.07 -17.03 -7.76
N ILE A 31 2.85 -16.51 -7.93
CA ILE A 31 2.60 -15.28 -8.67
C ILE A 31 3.37 -14.19 -7.93
N GLN A 32 4.57 -13.91 -8.40
CA GLN A 32 5.33 -12.77 -7.94
C GLN A 32 4.58 -11.55 -8.46
N ALA A 33 4.03 -10.75 -7.56
CA ALA A 33 3.37 -9.50 -7.93
C ALA A 33 4.33 -8.74 -8.85
N GLN A 34 3.97 -8.64 -10.13
CA GLN A 34 4.71 -7.78 -11.05
C GLN A 34 4.72 -6.39 -10.41
N VAL A 35 5.89 -5.75 -10.36
CA VAL A 35 6.02 -4.41 -9.80
C VAL A 35 5.30 -3.45 -10.75
N ILE A 36 4.00 -3.31 -10.57
CA ILE A 36 3.17 -2.35 -11.28
C ILE A 36 3.50 -1.00 -10.65
N GLN A 37 4.05 -0.07 -11.43
CA GLN A 37 4.22 1.29 -10.93
C GLN A 37 2.84 1.98 -10.91
N PRO A 38 2.49 2.68 -9.83
CA PRO A 38 1.22 3.39 -9.79
C PRO A 38 1.18 4.47 -10.85
N LYS A 39 0.03 4.63 -11.49
CA LYS A 39 -0.19 5.74 -12.42
C LYS A 39 -0.37 7.00 -11.59
N LEU A 40 0.60 7.90 -11.67
CA LEU A 40 0.53 9.19 -11.01
C LEU A 40 -0.38 10.15 -11.83
N PRO A 41 -1.21 10.97 -11.17
CA PRO A 41 -2.01 11.98 -11.87
C PRO A 41 -1.14 13.00 -12.63
N ASP A 42 -1.65 13.50 -13.75
CA ASP A 42 -0.95 14.44 -14.65
C ASP A 42 -0.75 15.84 -14.02
N ASN A 43 0.01 16.69 -14.73
CA ASN A 43 0.29 18.08 -14.40
C ASN A 43 -1.03 18.86 -14.19
N GLY A 44 -1.26 19.34 -12.95
CA GLY A 44 -2.48 20.05 -12.54
C GLY A 44 -3.24 19.37 -11.40
N ALA A 45 -2.90 18.12 -11.05
CA ALA A 45 -3.34 17.52 -9.80
C ALA A 45 -2.68 18.22 -8.59
N PRO A 46 -3.40 18.30 -7.45
CA PRO A 46 -2.86 19.00 -6.30
C PRO A 46 -1.64 18.27 -5.73
N ILE A 47 -0.65 19.05 -5.33
CA ILE A 47 0.55 18.57 -4.66
C ILE A 47 0.36 18.65 -3.14
N GLY A 48 1.27 18.00 -2.42
CA GLY A 48 1.30 18.00 -0.97
C GLY A 48 2.72 17.76 -0.47
N ARG A 49 2.85 17.46 0.82
CA ARG A 49 4.13 17.16 1.46
C ARG A 49 4.19 15.72 1.92
N ARG A 50 4.92 14.87 1.21
CA ARG A 50 5.02 13.45 1.56
C ARG A 50 6.01 13.19 2.70
N ARG A 51 7.14 13.90 2.74
CA ARG A 51 8.16 13.82 3.79
C ARG A 51 8.10 15.02 4.72
N GLY A 52 7.89 14.73 5.99
CA GLY A 52 7.75 15.71 7.04
C GLY A 52 9.08 16.37 7.36
N GLY A 53 9.08 17.69 7.35
CA GLY A 53 10.13 18.50 7.94
C GLY A 53 9.55 19.37 9.03
N THR A 54 10.41 20.12 9.69
CA THR A 54 9.98 21.04 10.74
C THR A 54 9.31 22.28 10.14
N SER A 55 8.18 22.72 10.72
CA SER A 55 7.57 24.01 10.37
C SER A 55 8.18 25.18 11.15
N ARG A 56 8.82 24.93 12.31
CA ARG A 56 9.41 25.93 13.22
C ARG A 56 10.60 25.31 13.98
N ASN A 57 11.66 26.09 14.25
CA ASN A 57 13.00 25.62 14.67
C ASN A 57 13.14 24.79 15.98
N ASP A 58 12.03 24.39 16.62
CA ASP A 58 12.04 23.76 17.95
C ASP A 58 11.87 22.24 17.94
N CYS A 59 11.65 21.62 16.78
CA CYS A 59 11.60 20.17 16.68
C CYS A 59 13.00 19.55 16.58
N PRO A 60 13.35 18.57 17.45
CA PRO A 60 14.60 17.82 17.31
C PRO A 60 14.70 17.13 15.95
N ALA A 61 15.90 17.01 15.39
CA ALA A 61 16.08 16.24 14.16
C ALA A 61 15.72 14.76 14.38
N VAL A 62 15.10 14.15 13.37
CA VAL A 62 14.80 12.71 13.32
C VAL A 62 15.55 12.09 12.15
N ASN A 63 16.02 10.84 12.31
CA ASN A 63 16.84 10.17 11.29
C ASN A 63 16.07 9.91 9.99
N ILE A 64 14.81 9.51 10.12
CA ILE A 64 13.89 9.33 9.01
C ILE A 64 12.72 10.29 9.24
N PRO A 65 12.35 11.13 8.25
CA PRO A 65 11.22 12.02 8.40
C PRO A 65 9.90 11.25 8.52
N VAL A 66 8.93 11.83 9.24
CA VAL A 66 7.52 11.42 9.17
C VAL A 66 7.12 11.32 7.71
N THR A 67 6.44 10.26 7.30
CA THR A 67 6.21 10.01 5.87
C THR A 67 4.75 9.64 5.62
N ALA A 68 4.07 10.38 4.73
CA ALA A 68 2.77 9.98 4.22
C ALA A 68 2.91 8.78 3.26
N LEU A 69 2.12 7.73 3.46
CA LEU A 69 2.12 6.57 2.56
C LEU A 69 1.18 6.85 1.39
N VAL A 70 1.64 7.69 0.46
CA VAL A 70 0.91 8.09 -0.75
C VAL A 70 1.81 7.94 -1.98
N PRO A 71 1.22 7.62 -3.16
CA PRO A 71 1.98 7.53 -4.39
C PRO A 71 2.37 8.93 -4.84
N GLY A 72 3.54 9.05 -5.46
CA GLY A 72 4.05 10.34 -5.94
C GLY A 72 5.57 10.38 -5.85
N LYS A 73 6.15 11.47 -6.33
CA LYS A 73 7.59 11.72 -6.30
C LYS A 73 7.81 13.16 -5.88
N GLU A 74 8.61 13.35 -4.84
CA GLU A 74 9.04 14.69 -4.48
C GLU A 74 9.98 15.20 -5.57
N ALA A 75 9.83 16.47 -5.96
CA ALA A 75 10.80 17.11 -6.83
C ALA A 75 12.19 17.05 -6.18
N SER A 76 13.20 16.63 -6.93
CA SER A 76 14.60 16.66 -6.51
C SER A 76 15.42 17.45 -7.54
N GLY A 77 16.18 18.44 -7.06
CA GLY A 77 16.98 19.33 -7.92
C GLY A 77 16.16 20.38 -8.70
N ASP A 78 16.73 20.92 -9.79
CA ASP A 78 16.12 21.93 -10.68
C ASP A 78 14.91 21.41 -11.48
N SER A 79 14.47 20.17 -11.24
CA SER A 79 13.28 19.60 -11.87
C SER A 79 12.02 20.16 -11.20
N GLN A 80 11.23 20.92 -11.96
CA GLN A 80 10.09 21.69 -11.47
C GLN A 80 8.82 20.86 -11.22
N ASP A 81 8.80 19.57 -11.56
CA ASP A 81 7.56 18.80 -11.53
C ASP A 81 7.57 17.80 -10.36
N SER A 82 7.07 18.24 -9.20
CA SER A 82 6.64 17.31 -8.16
C SER A 82 5.51 16.45 -8.72
N ALA A 83 5.62 15.13 -8.65
CA ALA A 83 4.52 14.27 -9.04
C ALA A 83 3.46 14.27 -7.93
N SER A 84 2.21 14.52 -8.32
CA SER A 84 1.05 14.66 -7.43
C SER A 84 0.96 13.56 -6.37
N PHE A 85 0.57 13.95 -5.16
CA PHE A 85 0.25 13.05 -4.04
C PHE A 85 -1.26 12.80 -3.88
N LEU A 86 -2.06 13.08 -4.92
CA LEU A 86 -3.46 12.68 -5.01
C LEU A 86 -3.57 11.17 -5.28
N ALA A 87 -4.35 10.48 -4.46
CA ALA A 87 -4.67 9.06 -4.64
C ALA A 87 -6.17 8.77 -4.44
N SER A 88 -6.64 7.67 -5.01
CA SER A 88 -8.07 7.34 -4.99
C SER A 88 -8.46 6.34 -3.90
N THR A 89 -9.71 6.44 -3.44
CA THR A 89 -10.39 5.44 -2.61
C THR A 89 -11.78 5.14 -3.17
N ILE A 90 -12.30 3.95 -2.93
CA ILE A 90 -13.73 3.65 -3.10
C ILE A 90 -14.49 3.69 -1.76
N SER A 91 -13.77 3.82 -0.64
CA SER A 91 -14.36 3.81 0.69
C SER A 91 -15.05 5.13 1.00
N GLU A 92 -16.22 5.03 1.62
CA GLU A 92 -16.91 6.17 2.22
C GLU A 92 -16.14 6.76 3.41
N HIS A 93 -15.49 5.87 4.15
CA HIS A 93 -14.73 6.16 5.35
C HIS A 93 -13.35 5.51 5.19
N PRO A 94 -12.43 6.16 4.47
CA PRO A 94 -11.11 5.60 4.21
C PRO A 94 -10.26 5.55 5.47
N THR A 95 -9.16 4.80 5.36
CA THR A 95 -8.07 4.80 6.34
C THR A 95 -6.84 5.45 5.71
N PHE A 96 -6.27 6.40 6.43
CA PHE A 96 -5.04 7.11 6.07
C PHE A 96 -3.85 6.45 6.74
N TRP A 97 -2.69 6.49 6.07
CA TRP A 97 -1.50 5.76 6.49
C TRP A 97 -0.29 6.69 6.52
N VAL A 98 0.39 6.71 7.67
CA VAL A 98 1.61 7.49 7.88
C VAL A 98 2.66 6.62 8.57
N TYR A 99 3.92 6.78 8.19
CA TYR A 99 5.05 6.28 8.95
C TYR A 99 5.50 7.36 9.92
N THR A 100 5.67 6.98 11.18
CA THR A 100 6.29 7.82 12.21
C THR A 100 7.63 7.18 12.60
N PRO A 101 8.73 7.95 12.64
CA PRO A 101 10.01 7.44 13.10
C PRO A 101 10.02 7.19 14.60
N GLU A 102 11.15 6.77 15.15
CA GLU A 102 11.35 6.87 16.59
C GLU A 102 11.28 8.34 17.01
N LEU A 103 10.32 8.66 17.88
CA LEU A 103 10.01 10.04 18.26
C LEU A 103 10.73 10.44 19.54
N PRO A 104 11.24 11.69 19.62
CA PRO A 104 11.68 12.27 20.88
C PRO A 104 10.60 12.20 21.97
N ASN A 105 11.01 12.13 23.24
CA ASN A 105 10.08 12.02 24.39
C ASN A 105 9.01 13.14 24.43
N ASN A 106 9.35 14.35 23.96
CA ASN A 106 8.45 15.49 23.91
C ASN A 106 7.56 15.53 22.65
N ALA A 107 7.72 14.61 21.70
CA ALA A 107 7.06 14.64 20.40
C ALA A 107 6.03 13.51 20.22
N ARG A 108 5.06 13.41 21.14
CA ARG A 108 4.06 12.32 21.14
C ARG A 108 2.63 12.76 20.82
N SER A 109 2.38 14.06 20.73
CA SER A 109 1.06 14.59 20.39
C SER A 109 0.90 14.65 18.88
N GLY A 110 0.08 13.76 18.34
CA GLY A 110 -0.29 13.72 16.92
C GLY A 110 -1.65 14.36 16.68
N GLU A 111 -1.84 14.91 15.49
CA GLU A 111 -3.13 15.46 15.05
C GLU A 111 -3.35 15.14 13.58
N PHE A 112 -4.52 14.57 13.28
CA PHE A 112 -5.00 14.36 11.93
C PHE A 112 -6.11 15.37 11.62
N ILE A 113 -6.04 16.00 10.46
CA ILE A 113 -7.04 16.95 9.96
C ILE A 113 -7.41 16.52 8.54
N LEU A 114 -8.70 16.59 8.22
CA LEU A 114 -9.23 16.34 6.90
C LEU A 114 -10.11 17.52 6.50
N GLN A 115 -9.81 18.10 5.35
CA GLN A 115 -10.47 19.26 4.79
C GLN A 115 -11.16 18.92 3.47
N ASN A 116 -12.24 19.63 3.17
CA ASN A 116 -12.84 19.63 1.83
C ASN A 116 -12.04 20.51 0.84
N GLU A 117 -12.45 20.55 -0.43
CA GLU A 117 -11.75 21.31 -1.48
C GLU A 117 -11.69 22.83 -1.26
N VAL A 118 -12.56 23.37 -0.39
CA VAL A 118 -12.59 24.80 -0.05
C VAL A 118 -11.83 25.12 1.25
N GLY A 119 -11.19 24.12 1.86
CA GLY A 119 -10.34 24.28 3.06
C GLY A 119 -11.09 24.22 4.40
N GLU A 120 -12.35 23.78 4.41
CA GLU A 120 -13.10 23.61 5.67
C GLU A 120 -12.78 22.25 6.31
N ASP A 121 -12.46 22.26 7.60
CA ASP A 121 -12.23 21.05 8.39
C ASP A 121 -13.52 20.22 8.49
N ILE A 122 -13.51 19.03 7.89
CA ILE A 122 -14.61 18.07 7.99
C ILE A 122 -14.37 17.05 9.10
N TYR A 123 -13.12 16.80 9.47
CA TYR A 123 -12.76 15.91 10.56
C TYR A 123 -11.41 16.26 11.15
N GLN A 124 -11.31 16.19 12.48
CA GLN A 124 -10.07 16.39 13.22
C GLN A 124 -9.97 15.34 14.32
N LYS A 125 -8.76 14.85 14.58
CA LYS A 125 -8.50 13.83 15.59
C LYS A 125 -7.12 14.00 16.22
N SER A 126 -7.09 14.17 17.53
CA SER A 126 -5.85 14.10 18.32
C SER A 126 -5.50 12.65 18.65
N LEU A 127 -4.21 12.33 18.64
CA LEU A 127 -3.66 10.98 18.78
C LEU A 127 -2.45 11.04 19.72
N THR A 128 -2.26 10.01 20.55
CA THR A 128 -1.02 9.82 21.32
C THR A 128 -0.14 8.80 20.62
N LEU A 129 0.98 9.25 20.06
CA LEU A 129 1.85 8.40 19.24
C LEU A 129 2.74 7.49 20.10
N PRO A 130 3.10 6.30 19.58
CA PRO A 130 4.12 5.47 20.19
C PRO A 130 5.48 6.16 20.11
N GLN A 131 6.41 5.75 20.97
CA GLN A 131 7.79 6.20 20.88
C GLN A 131 8.56 5.48 19.78
N THR A 132 8.24 4.22 19.53
CA THR A 132 8.89 3.38 18.52
C THR A 132 8.43 3.72 17.11
N ALA A 133 9.35 3.60 16.14
CA ALA A 133 9.02 3.70 14.73
C ALA A 133 7.87 2.74 14.35
N SER A 134 6.89 3.25 13.60
CA SER A 134 5.67 2.49 13.30
C SER A 134 4.88 3.07 12.13
N PHE A 135 4.02 2.23 11.55
CA PHE A 135 3.04 2.64 10.55
C PHE A 135 1.69 2.83 11.22
N ILE A 136 1.20 4.06 11.23
CA ILE A 136 -0.05 4.44 11.90
C ILE A 136 -1.19 4.45 10.87
N ALA A 137 -2.28 3.77 11.23
CA ALA A 137 -3.51 3.72 10.45
C ALA A 137 -4.59 4.59 11.12
N ILE A 138 -5.11 5.57 10.39
CA ILE A 138 -6.08 6.55 10.90
C ILE A 138 -7.36 6.40 10.10
N SER A 139 -8.36 5.70 10.67
CA SER A 139 -9.65 5.51 10.01
C SER A 139 -10.60 6.66 10.29
N LEU A 140 -11.30 7.10 9.24
CA LEU A 140 -12.43 8.01 9.36
C LEU A 140 -13.59 7.28 10.07
N PRO A 141 -14.28 7.90 11.05
CA PRO A 141 -15.37 7.23 11.74
C PRO A 141 -16.54 6.94 10.79
N SER A 142 -17.24 5.82 10.99
CA SER A 142 -18.36 5.37 10.15
C SER A 142 -19.66 6.18 10.33
N SER A 143 -19.53 7.47 10.67
CA SER A 143 -20.65 8.39 10.83
C SER A 143 -20.94 9.10 9.51
N PRO A 144 -22.19 9.20 9.04
CA PRO A 144 -22.53 9.83 7.76
C PRO A 144 -21.99 11.26 7.59
N LYS A 145 -21.82 12.02 8.68
CA LYS A 145 -21.25 13.38 8.62
C LYS A 145 -19.78 13.43 8.16
N TYR A 146 -19.05 12.33 8.28
CA TYR A 146 -17.66 12.21 7.84
C TYR A 146 -17.56 11.38 6.55
N SER A 147 -18.68 11.16 5.85
CA SER A 147 -18.69 10.45 4.57
C SER A 147 -18.01 11.29 3.50
N LEU A 148 -17.04 10.70 2.79
CA LEU A 148 -16.49 11.32 1.58
C LEU A 148 -17.50 11.18 0.45
N GLN A 149 -17.66 12.19 -0.40
CA GLN A 149 -18.57 12.12 -1.54
C GLN A 149 -17.85 11.64 -2.79
N ILE A 150 -18.54 10.83 -3.62
CA ILE A 150 -18.00 10.37 -4.90
C ILE A 150 -17.70 11.57 -5.81
N GLY A 151 -16.55 11.56 -6.47
CA GLY A 151 -16.05 12.61 -7.36
C GLY A 151 -15.53 13.85 -6.63
N LYS A 152 -15.42 13.82 -5.30
CA LYS A 152 -14.88 14.92 -4.50
C LYS A 152 -13.49 14.60 -3.99
N LYS A 153 -12.65 15.64 -3.97
CA LYS A 153 -11.31 15.59 -3.39
C LYS A 153 -11.32 16.17 -1.99
N TYR A 154 -10.38 15.71 -1.18
CA TYR A 154 -10.17 16.15 0.19
C TYR A 154 -8.68 16.26 0.45
N HIS A 155 -8.28 17.24 1.24
CA HIS A 155 -6.90 17.46 1.66
C HIS A 155 -6.77 16.98 3.10
N TRP A 156 -5.84 16.08 3.38
CA TRP A 156 -5.57 15.65 4.74
C TRP A 156 -4.16 16.05 5.17
N TYR A 157 -4.04 16.33 6.46
CA TYR A 157 -2.81 16.69 7.14
C TYR A 157 -2.60 15.76 8.33
N PHE A 158 -1.34 15.45 8.59
CA PHE A 158 -0.94 14.80 9.82
C PHE A 158 0.22 15.58 10.44
N LYS A 159 0.03 16.04 11.68
CA LYS A 159 1.00 16.82 12.44
C LYS A 159 1.49 16.03 13.65
N ILE A 160 2.75 16.24 14.02
CA ILE A 160 3.34 15.75 15.27
C ILE A 160 3.97 16.95 15.98
N TYR A 161 3.39 17.35 17.11
CA TYR A 161 3.85 18.48 17.91
C TYR A 161 5.05 18.10 18.77
N CYS A 162 6.09 18.95 18.77
CA CYS A 162 7.30 18.80 19.58
C CYS A 162 7.14 19.46 20.95
N GLY A 163 6.06 19.13 21.64
CA GLY A 163 5.66 19.72 22.90
C GLY A 163 4.16 19.61 23.10
N LYS A 164 3.59 20.53 23.89
CA LYS A 164 2.13 20.65 24.00
C LYS A 164 1.59 21.27 22.70
N PRO A 165 0.44 20.82 22.18
CA PRO A 165 -0.16 21.38 20.97
C PRO A 165 -0.70 22.79 21.23
N GLU A 166 0.19 23.78 21.15
CA GLU A 166 -0.08 25.21 21.29
C GLU A 166 0.29 25.93 19.98
N PRO A 167 -0.28 27.12 19.67
CA PRO A 167 -0.09 27.80 18.39
C PRO A 167 1.37 28.05 17.99
N GLU A 168 2.24 28.29 18.97
CA GLU A 168 3.67 28.55 18.74
C GLU A 168 4.53 27.29 18.72
N THR A 169 3.96 26.13 19.08
CA THR A 169 4.74 24.88 19.18
C THR A 169 5.13 24.38 17.80
N GLY A 170 6.42 24.11 17.61
CA GLY A 170 6.92 23.47 16.39
C GLY A 170 6.34 22.08 16.19
N TYR A 171 6.12 21.71 14.93
CA TYR A 171 5.62 20.39 14.56
C TYR A 171 6.24 19.89 13.26
N PHE A 172 6.36 18.56 13.16
CA PHE A 172 6.49 17.89 11.87
C PHE A 172 5.11 17.81 11.22
N TYR A 173 5.03 17.91 9.90
CA TYR A 173 3.79 17.60 9.21
C TYR A 173 4.00 16.97 7.85
N VAL A 174 3.03 16.15 7.45
CA VAL A 174 2.84 15.64 6.10
C VAL A 174 1.42 15.93 5.66
N ASP A 175 1.20 16.00 4.36
CA ASP A 175 -0.12 16.22 3.79
C ASP A 175 -0.23 15.62 2.39
N ALA A 176 -1.44 15.23 2.02
CA ALA A 176 -1.74 14.71 0.69
C ALA A 176 -3.24 14.79 0.37
N TRP A 177 -3.59 14.42 -0.85
CA TRP A 177 -4.96 14.49 -1.33
C TRP A 177 -5.57 13.11 -1.52
N ILE A 178 -6.88 13.03 -1.33
CA ILE A 178 -7.69 11.84 -1.55
C ILE A 178 -8.91 12.17 -2.40
N GLU A 179 -9.23 11.33 -3.36
CA GLU A 179 -10.49 11.39 -4.13
C GLU A 179 -11.31 10.12 -3.88
N ARG A 180 -12.59 10.28 -3.53
CA ARG A 180 -13.50 9.12 -3.53
C ARG A 180 -14.03 8.90 -4.93
N ILE A 181 -13.74 7.76 -5.53
CA ILE A 181 -14.27 7.35 -6.84
C ILE A 181 -15.39 6.33 -6.68
N ALA A 182 -16.21 6.17 -7.72
CA ALA A 182 -17.30 5.19 -7.72
C ALA A 182 -16.74 3.75 -7.84
N LEU A 183 -17.32 2.82 -7.07
CA LEU A 183 -17.10 1.39 -7.30
C LEU A 183 -17.86 0.95 -8.55
N THR A 184 -17.13 0.50 -9.58
CA THR A 184 -17.74 -0.03 -10.80
C THR A 184 -18.14 -1.49 -10.62
N ASN A 185 -19.13 -1.95 -11.39
CA ASN A 185 -19.58 -3.35 -11.34
C ASN A 185 -18.46 -4.34 -11.71
N ASP A 186 -17.63 -4.03 -12.70
CA ASP A 186 -16.49 -4.86 -13.09
C ASP A 186 -15.48 -5.01 -11.94
N LEU A 187 -15.16 -3.90 -11.28
CA LEU A 187 -14.26 -3.91 -10.12
C LEU A 187 -14.86 -4.70 -8.95
N ASP A 188 -16.14 -4.52 -8.66
CA ASP A 188 -16.83 -5.26 -7.59
C ASP A 188 -16.79 -6.78 -7.85
N LEU A 189 -17.03 -7.21 -9.09
CA LEU A 189 -16.91 -8.61 -9.48
C LEU A 189 -15.48 -9.15 -9.30
N LYS A 190 -14.45 -8.40 -9.76
CA LYS A 190 -13.04 -8.78 -9.56
C LYS A 190 -12.69 -8.91 -8.08
N LEU A 191 -13.12 -7.95 -7.25
CA LEU A 191 -12.88 -7.97 -5.81
C LEU A 191 -13.58 -9.13 -5.10
N LYS A 192 -14.76 -9.55 -5.57
CA LYS A 192 -15.48 -10.72 -5.04
C LYS A 192 -14.79 -12.05 -5.39
N MET A 193 -14.09 -12.10 -6.52
CA MET A 193 -13.31 -13.28 -6.92
C MET A 193 -12.00 -13.44 -6.12
N GLN A 194 -11.46 -12.35 -5.61
CA GLN A 194 -10.24 -12.35 -4.80
C GLN A 194 -10.56 -12.53 -3.31
N LYS A 195 -9.91 -13.50 -2.65
CA LYS A 195 -10.03 -13.70 -1.20
C LYS A 195 -9.13 -12.73 -0.43
N SER A 196 -7.90 -13.15 -0.14
CA SER A 196 -6.92 -12.38 0.63
C SER A 196 -6.07 -11.43 -0.23
N LEU A 197 -6.17 -11.51 -1.55
CA LEU A 197 -5.33 -10.77 -2.50
C LEU A 197 -6.02 -9.52 -3.09
N LYS A 198 -7.07 -9.00 -2.42
CA LYS A 198 -7.82 -7.82 -2.91
C LYS A 198 -6.94 -6.58 -3.05
N TYR A 199 -5.90 -6.44 -2.22
CA TYR A 199 -4.93 -5.35 -2.31
C TYR A 199 -4.23 -5.28 -3.68
N ILE A 200 -3.98 -6.42 -4.34
CA ILE A 200 -3.39 -6.45 -5.69
C ILE A 200 -4.36 -5.80 -6.68
N THR A 201 -5.63 -6.20 -6.67
CA THR A 201 -6.67 -5.62 -7.53
C THR A 201 -6.87 -4.14 -7.23
N TYR A 202 -6.89 -3.72 -5.97
CA TYR A 202 -6.98 -2.28 -5.64
C TYR A 202 -5.80 -1.49 -6.20
N PHE A 203 -4.59 -2.03 -6.07
CA PHE A 203 -3.37 -1.39 -6.55
C PHE A 203 -3.34 -1.26 -8.08
N GLU A 204 -3.69 -2.34 -8.80
CA GLU A 204 -3.83 -2.36 -10.26
C GLU A 204 -4.82 -1.32 -10.79
N GLN A 205 -5.82 -0.97 -9.98
CA GLN A 205 -6.87 -0.01 -10.32
C GLN A 205 -6.59 1.40 -9.77
N ASN A 206 -5.38 1.65 -9.25
CA ASN A 206 -4.98 2.91 -8.62
C ASN A 206 -5.84 3.34 -7.41
N ILE A 207 -6.45 2.37 -6.71
CA ILE A 207 -7.28 2.59 -5.51
C ILE A 207 -6.41 2.42 -4.27
N TRP A 208 -5.48 3.37 -4.15
CA TRP A 208 -4.34 3.31 -3.26
C TRP A 208 -4.69 3.07 -1.78
N TYR A 209 -5.60 3.87 -1.22
CA TYR A 209 -5.94 3.79 0.20
C TYR A 209 -6.56 2.44 0.58
N ASN A 210 -7.34 1.86 -0.34
CA ASN A 210 -7.92 0.52 -0.16
C ASN A 210 -6.85 -0.58 -0.27
N ALA A 211 -5.87 -0.43 -1.18
CA ALA A 211 -4.76 -1.37 -1.31
C ALA A 211 -3.93 -1.44 -0.03
N LEU A 212 -3.47 -0.29 0.48
CA LEU A 212 -2.71 -0.18 1.73
C LEU A 212 -3.47 -0.76 2.92
N THR A 213 -4.74 -0.37 3.06
CA THR A 213 -5.56 -0.80 4.18
C THR A 213 -5.78 -2.30 4.16
N ASN A 214 -6.11 -2.87 3.00
CA ASN A 214 -6.34 -4.31 2.88
C ASN A 214 -5.05 -5.11 3.10
N LEU A 215 -3.90 -4.64 2.59
CA LEU A 215 -2.60 -5.30 2.81
C LEU A 215 -2.17 -5.22 4.28
N GLY A 216 -2.32 -4.05 4.93
CA GLY A 216 -2.06 -3.88 6.36
C GLY A 216 -2.92 -4.82 7.21
N GLU A 217 -4.20 -4.96 6.89
CA GLU A 217 -5.09 -5.93 7.54
C GLU A 217 -4.63 -7.38 7.34
N GLN A 218 -4.12 -7.75 6.16
CA GLN A 218 -3.56 -9.08 5.91
C GLN A 218 -2.32 -9.34 6.77
N ILE A 219 -1.42 -8.37 6.89
CA ILE A 219 -0.21 -8.46 7.73
C ILE A 219 -0.60 -8.64 9.20
N ARG A 220 -1.58 -7.86 9.68
CA ARG A 220 -2.08 -7.95 11.06
C ARG A 220 -2.72 -9.32 11.35
N SER A 221 -3.58 -9.78 10.45
CA SER A 221 -4.37 -11.00 10.63
C SER A 221 -3.57 -12.28 10.40
N ASN A 222 -2.45 -12.18 9.64
CA ASN A 222 -1.60 -13.30 9.26
C ASN A 222 -0.12 -12.97 9.53
N SER A 223 0.21 -12.59 10.77
CA SER A 223 1.54 -12.08 11.16
C SER A 223 2.72 -13.03 10.88
N GLN A 224 2.46 -14.33 10.76
CA GLN A 224 3.43 -15.38 10.42
C GLN A 224 3.62 -15.57 8.91
N ASN A 225 2.71 -15.04 8.09
CA ASN A 225 2.80 -15.13 6.64
C ASN A 225 3.74 -14.04 6.10
N ASN A 226 4.96 -14.45 5.79
CA ASN A 226 5.99 -13.53 5.28
C ASN A 226 5.68 -12.98 3.89
N ASN A 227 4.77 -13.58 3.12
CA ASN A 227 4.43 -13.08 1.78
C ASN A 227 3.81 -11.68 1.84
N PHE A 228 2.91 -11.41 2.80
CA PHE A 228 2.30 -10.08 2.92
C PHE A 228 3.30 -9.01 3.37
N LYS A 229 4.31 -9.37 4.17
CA LYS A 229 5.41 -8.47 4.53
C LYS A 229 6.28 -8.18 3.32
N THR A 230 6.58 -9.19 2.51
CA THR A 230 7.30 -9.00 1.23
C THR A 230 6.51 -8.10 0.28
N ASP A 231 5.20 -8.29 0.18
CA ASP A 231 4.33 -7.44 -0.65
C ASP A 231 4.29 -5.99 -0.15
N TRP A 232 4.31 -5.77 1.17
CA TRP A 232 4.42 -4.44 1.76
C TRP A 232 5.73 -3.74 1.37
N VAL A 233 6.85 -4.47 1.48
CA VAL A 233 8.16 -3.97 1.05
C VAL A 233 8.15 -3.61 -0.43
N ASN A 234 7.61 -4.47 -1.28
CA ASN A 234 7.53 -4.26 -2.73
C ASN A 234 6.63 -3.06 -3.07
N PHE A 235 5.51 -2.92 -2.36
CA PHE A 235 4.60 -1.80 -2.50
C PHE A 235 5.29 -0.47 -2.18
N LEU A 236 5.98 -0.37 -1.04
CA LEU A 236 6.72 0.84 -0.66
C LEU A 236 7.85 1.16 -1.65
N LYS A 237 8.56 0.15 -2.14
CA LYS A 237 9.58 0.32 -3.20
C LYS A 237 8.99 0.86 -4.49
N SER A 238 7.77 0.44 -4.87
CA SER A 238 7.12 0.89 -6.11
C SER A 238 6.79 2.39 -6.15
N ILE A 239 6.81 3.05 -4.99
CA ILE A 239 6.55 4.49 -4.83
C ILE A 239 7.73 5.25 -4.24
N ASP A 240 8.94 4.73 -4.39
CA ASP A 240 10.16 5.39 -3.92
C ASP A 240 10.16 5.66 -2.38
N LEU A 241 9.58 4.73 -1.59
CA LEU A 241 9.62 4.70 -0.12
C LEU A 241 10.43 3.50 0.41
N GLN A 242 11.46 3.09 -0.32
CA GLN A 242 12.31 1.93 0.00
C GLN A 242 13.09 2.08 1.30
N ASP A 243 13.42 3.31 1.70
CA ASP A 243 14.17 3.66 2.91
C ASP A 243 13.41 3.30 4.20
N ILE A 244 12.08 3.33 4.17
CA ILE A 244 11.22 2.91 5.29
C ILE A 244 10.66 1.49 5.12
N SER A 245 11.02 0.79 4.03
CA SER A 245 10.40 -0.50 3.69
C SER A 245 10.73 -1.63 4.66
N GLN A 246 11.87 -1.54 5.36
CA GLN A 246 12.31 -2.55 6.33
C GLN A 246 11.85 -2.27 7.76
N GLU A 247 11.18 -1.14 7.99
CA GLU A 247 10.66 -0.78 9.31
C GLU A 247 9.55 -1.75 9.75
N PRO A 248 9.43 -2.05 11.05
CA PRO A 248 8.44 -3.00 11.53
C PRO A 248 7.02 -2.49 11.24
N VAL A 249 6.20 -3.36 10.65
CA VAL A 249 4.77 -3.08 10.43
C VAL A 249 4.01 -3.26 11.74
N VAL A 250 4.09 -2.25 12.60
CA VAL A 250 3.30 -2.13 13.83
C VAL A 250 2.11 -1.23 13.54
N ILE A 251 0.96 -1.84 13.23
CA ILE A 251 -0.28 -1.10 12.93
C ILE A 251 -0.96 -0.78 14.26
N ILE A 252 -0.95 0.49 14.64
CA ILE A 252 -1.70 0.96 15.80
C ILE A 252 -3.12 1.29 15.32
N ASP A 253 -4.05 0.39 15.62
CA ASP A 253 -5.47 0.62 15.41
C ASP A 253 -6.00 1.64 16.40
N LYS A 254 -6.89 2.53 15.93
CA LYS A 254 -7.86 3.28 16.73
C LYS A 254 -7.30 3.82 18.06
N LEU A 255 -6.44 4.83 17.97
CA LEU A 255 -6.42 5.88 19.00
C LEU A 255 -7.74 6.67 18.98
#